data_AF-A0A1N6GZT5-F1
#
_entry.id   AF-A0A1N6GZT5-F1
#
_cell.length_a   1.000
_cell.length_b   1.000
_cell.length_c   1.000
_cell.angle_alpha   90.00
_cell.angle_beta   90.00
_cell.angle_gamma   90.00
#
_symmetry.space_group_name_H-M   'P 1'
#
loop_
_entity.id
_entity.type
_entity.pdbx_description
1 polymer ?
#
loop_
_entity_poly.entity_id
_entity_poly.type
_entity_poly.pdbx_seq_one_letter_code
_entity_poly.pdbx_strand_id
1 'polypeptide(L)'
;MDSAIIVIPADENEAEEGVVGAEPSAAVIRTTDSLLRSGGDVVDVAAGHRLELELDNMVVSAGGSLVHAHGLPRGVTSEPIRISLTQVTARTAGGLVQLESAGGEPELPIADVRVRDSILATTSKGAPLFRVDGQDSLSALRDRIKWEGHGVAYHQINAYRRDQSAQVGSVPTIYDRSSWVVAIGTKEADPFHGDVKFLQDWDPERTAWTLNRDDVRLARDSPSPRAGADLDTIPNVAPSEP
;
A
#
# COMPACT_ATOMS: atom_id res chain seq x y z
N MET A 1 -8.80 -26.96 6.72
CA MET A 1 -7.68 -26.02 6.86
C MET A 1 -8.32 -24.67 7.04
N ASP A 2 -8.16 -24.09 8.22
CA ASP A 2 -8.94 -22.93 8.65
C ASP A 2 -8.38 -21.67 8.00
N SER A 3 -9.11 -21.12 7.03
CA SER A 3 -8.90 -19.75 6.56
C SER A 3 -9.46 -18.81 7.61
N ALA A 4 -8.62 -17.97 8.20
CA ALA A 4 -9.07 -16.88 9.07
C ALA A 4 -9.42 -15.67 8.20
N ILE A 5 -10.71 -15.41 8.01
CA ILE A 5 -11.20 -14.12 7.54
C ILE A 5 -11.40 -13.27 8.80
N ILE A 6 -10.58 -12.23 8.98
CA ILE A 6 -10.81 -11.24 10.04
C ILE A 6 -11.69 -10.15 9.45
N VAL A 7 -13.00 -10.24 9.69
CA VAL A 7 -13.91 -9.09 9.55
C VAL A 7 -13.87 -8.37 10.90
N ILE A 8 -13.36 -7.14 10.94
CA ILE A 8 -13.53 -6.27 12.10
C ILE A 8 -14.88 -5.57 11.89
N PRO A 9 -15.97 -5.95 12.58
CA PRO A 9 -17.20 -5.19 12.52
C PRO A 9 -16.94 -3.80 13.10
N ALA A 10 -17.34 -2.77 12.36
CA ALA A 10 -17.63 -1.49 13.00
C ALA A 10 -18.85 -1.73 13.91
N ASP A 11 -18.75 -1.36 15.18
CA ASP A 11 -19.89 -1.43 16.11
C ASP A 11 -21.06 -0.65 15.49
N GLU A 12 -22.09 -1.38 15.05
CA GLU A 12 -23.40 -0.81 14.74
C GLU A 12 -24.07 -0.43 16.06
N ASN A 13 -23.60 0.64 16.69
CA ASN A 13 -24.44 1.34 17.66
C ASN A 13 -25.48 2.12 16.85
N GLU A 14 -26.71 1.58 16.83
CA GLU A 14 -27.91 2.36 16.51
C GLU A 14 -27.86 3.65 17.35
N ALA A 15 -27.57 4.77 16.69
CA ALA A 15 -27.50 6.06 17.33
C ALA A 15 -28.93 6.47 17.71
N GLU A 16 -29.31 6.25 18.97
CA GLU A 16 -30.38 7.04 19.59
C GLU A 16 -30.00 8.52 19.49
N GLU A 17 -30.90 9.33 18.91
CA GLU A 17 -30.75 10.78 18.78
C GLU A 17 -30.39 11.39 20.14
N GLY A 18 -29.13 11.83 20.30
CA GLY A 18 -28.73 12.71 21.40
C GLY A 18 -27.46 12.34 22.16
N VAL A 19 -26.76 11.25 21.83
CA VAL A 19 -25.45 10.97 22.43
C VAL A 19 -24.36 11.37 21.44
N VAL A 20 -23.48 12.29 21.85
CA VAL A 20 -22.20 12.54 21.14
C VAL A 20 -21.42 11.24 21.22
N GLY A 21 -21.54 10.41 20.19
CA GLY A 21 -20.85 9.14 20.08
C GLY A 21 -19.35 9.35 20.23
N ALA A 22 -18.69 8.46 20.98
CA ALA A 22 -17.24 8.46 21.10
C ALA A 22 -16.62 8.51 19.69
N GLU A 23 -15.64 9.38 19.47
CA GLU A 23 -14.94 9.40 18.19
C GLU A 23 -14.46 7.98 17.86
N PRO A 24 -14.70 7.48 16.64
CA PRO A 24 -14.28 6.13 16.27
C PRO A 24 -12.77 6.02 16.47
N SER A 25 -12.37 5.14 17.40
CA SER A 25 -10.96 4.83 17.62
C SER A 25 -10.37 4.24 16.34
N ALA A 26 -9.12 4.59 16.03
CA ALA A 26 -8.44 4.07 14.85
C ALA A 26 -8.45 2.53 14.81
N ALA A 27 -8.73 1.96 13.64
CA ALA A 27 -8.52 0.54 13.42
C ALA A 27 -7.01 0.28 13.43
N VAL A 28 -6.57 -0.70 14.23
CA VAL A 28 -5.16 -1.07 14.34
C VAL A 28 -4.99 -2.50 13.85
N ILE A 29 -4.22 -2.67 12.79
CA ILE A 29 -3.93 -3.98 12.18
C ILE A 29 -2.44 -4.24 12.33
N ARG A 30 -2.09 -5.30 13.06
CA ARG A 30 -0.72 -5.77 13.25
C ARG A 30 -0.61 -7.20 12.81
N THR A 31 0.26 -7.48 11.84
CA THR A 31 0.47 -8.83 11.32
C THR A 31 1.95 -9.11 11.18
N THR A 32 2.35 -10.31 11.58
CA THR A 32 3.75 -10.74 11.59
C THR A 32 3.91 -12.16 11.05
N ASP A 33 5.06 -12.48 10.45
CA ASP A 33 5.45 -13.82 10.01
C ASP A 33 4.40 -14.52 9.13
N SER A 34 3.74 -13.77 8.25
CA SER A 34 2.58 -14.27 7.52
C SER A 34 2.64 -14.04 6.01
N LEU A 35 1.86 -14.84 5.31
CA LEU A 35 1.61 -14.69 3.88
C LEU A 35 0.16 -14.25 3.68
N LEU A 36 -0.03 -13.09 3.07
CA LEU A 36 -1.33 -12.49 2.78
C LEU A 36 -1.58 -12.47 1.26
N ARG A 37 -2.78 -12.90 0.85
CA ARG A 37 -3.26 -12.83 -0.53
C ARG A 37 -4.61 -12.13 -0.56
N SER A 38 -4.76 -11.14 -1.43
CA SER A 38 -6.05 -10.50 -1.73
C SER A 38 -6.29 -10.43 -3.23
N GLY A 39 -7.51 -10.70 -3.68
CA GLY A 39 -7.93 -10.49 -5.06
C GLY A 39 -8.14 -9.02 -5.43
N GLY A 40 -8.32 -8.15 -4.43
CA GLY A 40 -8.48 -6.71 -4.57
C GLY A 40 -7.54 -5.98 -3.61
N ASP A 41 -8.04 -4.92 -2.98
CA ASP A 41 -7.29 -4.20 -1.95
C ASP A 41 -7.10 -5.07 -0.70
N VAL A 42 -6.01 -4.85 0.05
CA VAL A 42 -5.81 -5.55 1.34
C VAL A 42 -6.60 -4.87 2.44
N VAL A 43 -6.59 -3.54 2.47
CA VAL A 43 -7.39 -2.72 3.39
C VAL A 43 -8.07 -1.60 2.61
N ASP A 44 -9.39 -1.51 2.72
CA ASP A 44 -10.18 -0.36 2.27
C ASP A 44 -10.59 0.48 3.49
N VAL A 45 -10.26 1.77 3.46
CA VAL A 45 -10.49 2.73 4.55
C VAL A 45 -11.59 3.69 4.11
N ALA A 46 -12.78 3.48 4.66
CA ALA A 46 -13.93 4.34 4.42
C ALA A 46 -13.68 5.79 4.89
N ALA A 47 -14.42 6.72 4.30
CA ALA A 47 -14.39 8.13 4.64
C ALA A 47 -14.54 8.37 6.15
N GLY A 48 -13.63 9.14 6.73
CA GLY A 48 -13.68 9.54 8.16
C GLY A 48 -13.01 8.53 9.10
N HIS A 49 -12.64 7.34 8.62
CA HIS A 49 -12.01 6.32 9.43
C HIS A 49 -10.48 6.47 9.47
N ARG A 50 -9.89 6.02 10.58
CA ARG A 50 -8.45 6.04 10.83
C ARG A 50 -7.89 4.62 10.78
N LEU A 51 -6.66 4.49 10.30
CA LEU A 51 -5.94 3.22 10.22
C LEU A 51 -4.50 3.36 10.71
N GLU A 52 -4.08 2.41 11.55
CA GLU A 52 -2.68 2.11 11.84
C GLU A 52 -2.39 0.67 11.38
N LEU A 53 -1.65 0.53 10.28
CA LEU A 53 -1.26 -0.73 9.68
C LEU A 53 0.22 -0.98 9.93
N GLU A 54 0.55 -2.05 10.65
CA GLU A 54 1.91 -2.51 10.88
C GLU A 54 2.08 -3.93 10.34
N LEU A 55 2.94 -4.08 9.33
CA LEU A 55 3.29 -5.35 8.72
C LEU A 55 4.77 -5.61 8.95
N ASP A 56 5.07 -6.70 9.65
CA ASP A 56 6.44 -7.08 9.99
C ASP A 56 6.75 -8.49 9.50
N ASN A 57 7.80 -8.65 8.72
CA ASN A 57 8.18 -9.93 8.12
C ASN A 57 7.00 -10.61 7.39
N MET A 58 6.58 -10.01 6.27
CA MET A 58 5.35 -10.39 5.57
C MET A 58 5.58 -10.61 4.08
N VAL A 59 4.92 -11.60 3.51
CA VAL A 59 4.72 -11.71 2.06
C VAL A 59 3.30 -11.27 1.74
N VAL A 60 3.15 -10.26 0.89
CA VAL A 60 1.83 -9.73 0.48
C VAL A 60 1.67 -9.83 -1.02
N SER A 61 0.56 -10.41 -1.46
CA SER A 61 0.10 -10.33 -2.85
C SER A 61 -1.30 -9.74 -2.92
N ALA A 62 -1.45 -8.63 -3.64
CA ALA A 62 -2.74 -7.96 -3.82
C ALA A 62 -3.05 -7.75 -5.30
N GLY A 63 -4.27 -8.09 -5.71
CA GLY A 63 -4.82 -7.74 -7.02
C GLY A 63 -5.19 -6.26 -7.13
N GLY A 64 -5.37 -5.57 -6.00
CA GLY A 64 -5.51 -4.13 -5.87
C GLY A 64 -4.31 -3.51 -5.15
N SER A 65 -4.59 -2.50 -4.32
CA SER A 65 -3.61 -1.80 -3.50
C SER A 65 -3.39 -2.47 -2.14
N LEU A 66 -2.29 -2.15 -1.44
CA LEU A 66 -2.17 -2.55 -0.03
C LEU A 66 -3.19 -1.76 0.82
N VAL A 67 -3.28 -0.45 0.62
CA VAL A 67 -4.26 0.40 1.27
C VAL A 67 -4.96 1.27 0.24
N HIS A 68 -6.29 1.25 0.26
CA HIS A 68 -7.12 2.17 -0.47
C HIS A 68 -7.91 3.01 0.53
N ALA A 69 -7.82 4.33 0.47
CA ALA A 69 -8.52 5.23 1.39
C ALA A 69 -9.32 6.29 0.65
N HIS A 70 -10.52 6.53 1.17
CA HIS A 70 -11.50 7.43 0.57
C HIS A 70 -11.46 8.82 1.21
N GLY A 71 -11.93 9.81 0.44
CA GLY A 71 -11.98 11.21 0.82
C GLY A 71 -12.89 11.49 2.02
N LEU A 72 -12.90 12.74 2.45
CA LEU A 72 -13.61 13.22 3.63
C LEU A 72 -14.55 14.36 3.25
N PRO A 73 -15.66 14.54 3.98
CA PRO A 73 -16.47 15.74 3.87
C PRO A 73 -15.62 17.00 4.05
N ARG A 74 -15.95 18.05 3.30
CA ARG A 74 -15.16 19.29 3.33
C ARG A 74 -15.08 19.88 4.73
N GLY A 75 -13.87 20.27 5.14
CA GLY A 75 -13.60 20.87 6.45
C GLY A 75 -13.41 19.86 7.58
N VAL A 76 -13.53 18.55 7.29
CA VAL A 76 -13.14 17.49 8.22
C VAL A 76 -11.65 17.22 8.07
N THR A 77 -10.91 17.32 9.18
CA THR A 77 -9.52 16.90 9.24
C THR A 77 -9.43 15.54 9.91
N SER A 78 -8.73 14.58 9.29
CA SER A 78 -8.41 13.30 9.90
C SER A 78 -6.95 13.22 10.30
N GLU A 79 -6.66 12.39 11.30
CA GLU A 79 -5.29 11.95 11.55
C GLU A 79 -4.76 11.16 10.34
N PRO A 80 -3.45 11.21 10.06
CA PRO A 80 -2.88 10.43 8.97
C PRO A 80 -3.11 8.93 9.13
N ILE A 81 -3.40 8.26 8.02
CA ILE A 81 -3.35 6.80 7.91
C ILE A 81 -1.89 6.38 8.02
N ARG A 82 -1.54 5.63 9.07
CA ARG A 82 -0.16 5.20 9.32
C ARG A 82 0.06 3.81 8.75
N ILE A 83 1.10 3.67 7.94
CA ILE A 83 1.48 2.40 7.32
C ILE A 83 2.96 2.17 7.60
N SER A 84 3.27 1.12 8.35
CA SER A 84 4.63 0.72 8.69
C SER A 84 4.91 -0.68 8.14
N LEU A 85 5.93 -0.79 7.30
CA LEU A 85 6.36 -2.04 6.68
C LEU A 85 7.80 -2.33 7.06
N THR A 86 8.06 -3.45 7.71
CA THR A 86 9.42 -3.92 8.03
C THR A 86 9.60 -5.32 7.49
N GLN A 87 10.66 -5.54 6.70
CA GLN A 87 10.91 -6.85 6.07
C GLN A 87 9.70 -7.40 5.30
N VAL A 88 9.06 -6.55 4.50
CA VAL A 88 7.88 -6.95 3.71
C VAL A 88 8.28 -7.17 2.25
N THR A 89 7.84 -8.27 1.66
CA THR A 89 7.84 -8.43 0.19
C THR A 89 6.41 -8.26 -0.31
N ALA A 90 6.10 -7.09 -0.88
CA ALA A 90 4.78 -6.75 -1.38
C ALA A 90 4.74 -6.72 -2.91
N ARG A 91 3.84 -7.53 -3.49
CA ARG A 91 3.47 -7.49 -4.91
C ARG A 91 2.02 -7.04 -5.04
N THR A 92 1.82 -5.81 -5.48
CA THR A 92 0.49 -5.16 -5.56
C THR A 92 0.21 -4.69 -6.98
N ALA A 93 -0.88 -5.12 -7.60
CA ALA A 93 -1.24 -4.66 -8.94
C ALA A 93 -1.81 -3.23 -8.96
N GLY A 94 -2.50 -2.82 -7.89
CA GLY A 94 -3.03 -1.46 -7.68
C GLY A 94 -2.07 -0.48 -7.01
N GLY A 95 -0.83 -0.88 -6.74
CA GLY A 95 0.16 -0.06 -6.03
C GLY A 95 0.12 -0.24 -4.51
N LEU A 96 0.96 0.49 -3.79
CA LEU A 96 1.01 0.41 -2.32
C LEU A 96 -0.15 1.17 -1.69
N VAL A 97 -0.35 2.43 -2.07
CA VAL A 97 -1.45 3.26 -1.53
C VAL A 97 -2.21 3.94 -2.64
N GLN A 98 -3.54 3.83 -2.56
CA GLN A 98 -4.49 4.59 -3.37
C GLN A 98 -5.29 5.51 -2.46
N LEU A 99 -5.26 6.80 -2.75
CA LEU A 99 -6.12 7.80 -2.13
C LEU A 99 -7.10 8.30 -3.19
N GLU A 100 -8.40 8.27 -2.90
CA GLU A 100 -9.45 8.64 -3.85
C GLU A 100 -10.51 9.52 -3.18
N SER A 101 -10.96 10.58 -3.86
CA SER A 101 -12.01 11.48 -3.36
C SER A 101 -13.11 11.68 -4.38
N ALA A 102 -14.33 11.87 -3.87
CA ALA A 102 -15.52 12.11 -4.66
C ALA A 102 -16.08 13.51 -4.38
N GLY A 103 -17.02 13.99 -5.20
CA GLY A 103 -17.58 15.34 -5.07
C GLY A 103 -18.22 15.64 -3.70
N GLY A 104 -18.82 14.63 -3.05
CA GLY A 104 -19.38 14.76 -1.69
C GLY A 104 -18.33 14.70 -0.57
N GLU A 105 -17.16 14.12 -0.87
CA GLU A 105 -16.08 13.85 0.07
C GLU A 105 -14.74 14.30 -0.56
N PRO A 106 -14.56 15.62 -0.80
CA PRO A 106 -13.48 16.11 -1.64
C PRO A 106 -12.10 16.11 -0.97
N GLU A 107 -12.04 16.08 0.37
CA GLU A 107 -10.79 16.23 1.11
C GLU A 107 -10.08 14.89 1.28
N LEU A 108 -8.93 14.69 0.63
CA LEU A 108 -8.20 13.43 0.76
C LEU A 108 -7.53 13.28 2.15
N PRO A 109 -7.52 12.07 2.73
CA PRO A 109 -6.70 11.80 3.90
C PRO A 109 -5.20 11.92 3.57
N ILE A 110 -4.36 11.95 4.60
CA ILE A 110 -2.91 11.86 4.45
C ILE A 110 -2.50 10.42 4.76
N ALA A 111 -1.69 9.80 3.88
CA ALA A 111 -1.00 8.56 4.21
C ALA A 111 0.43 8.87 4.70
N ASP A 112 0.79 8.37 5.87
CA ASP A 112 2.14 8.42 6.43
C ASP A 112 2.76 7.02 6.37
N VAL A 113 3.66 6.84 5.40
CA VAL A 113 4.18 5.55 4.98
C VAL A 113 5.65 5.44 5.36
N ARG A 114 5.99 4.43 6.17
CA ARG A 114 7.34 4.11 6.59
C ARG A 114 7.70 2.70 6.19
N VAL A 115 8.81 2.54 5.50
CA VAL A 115 9.23 1.25 4.96
C VAL A 115 10.69 0.98 5.26
N ARG A 116 10.98 -0.21 5.78
CA ARG A 116 12.32 -0.66 6.12
C ARG A 116 12.60 -2.05 5.56
N ASP A 117 13.77 -2.22 4.96
CA ASP A 117 14.34 -3.50 4.53
C ASP A 117 13.32 -4.35 3.74
N SER A 118 12.56 -3.72 2.84
CA SER A 118 11.39 -4.31 2.19
C SER A 118 11.53 -4.29 0.67
N ILE A 119 10.89 -5.25 -0.01
CA ILE A 119 10.76 -5.26 -1.47
C ILE A 119 9.34 -4.81 -1.82
N LEU A 120 9.26 -3.74 -2.61
CA LEU A 120 8.00 -3.23 -3.16
C LEU A 120 7.99 -3.45 -4.65
N ALA A 121 6.89 -4.00 -5.14
CA ALA A 121 6.77 -4.32 -6.54
C ALA A 121 5.35 -4.19 -7.07
N THR A 122 5.27 -3.71 -8.30
CA THR A 122 4.03 -3.58 -9.07
C THR A 122 4.05 -4.59 -10.21
N THR A 123 2.89 -4.97 -10.73
CA THR A 123 2.82 -5.83 -11.93
C THR A 123 3.24 -5.04 -13.19
N SER A 124 3.52 -5.69 -14.33
CA SER A 124 4.09 -4.99 -15.52
C SER A 124 3.11 -4.03 -16.21
N LYS A 125 1.80 -4.20 -16.02
CA LYS A 125 0.75 -3.23 -16.35
C LYS A 125 0.32 -2.40 -15.13
N GLY A 126 1.03 -2.57 -14.03
CA GLY A 126 0.62 -2.17 -12.69
C GLY A 126 0.45 -0.67 -12.54
N ALA A 127 -0.42 -0.32 -11.61
CA ALA A 127 -0.60 1.06 -11.20
C ALA A 127 0.70 1.61 -10.59
N PRO A 128 0.87 2.95 -10.57
CA PRO A 128 1.95 3.58 -9.82
C PRO A 128 1.98 3.09 -8.36
N LEU A 129 3.16 3.09 -7.73
CA LEU A 129 3.28 2.69 -6.32
C LEU A 129 2.37 3.53 -5.40
N PHE A 130 2.18 4.81 -5.70
CA PHE A 130 1.24 5.70 -5.03
C PHE A 130 0.27 6.34 -6.03
N ARG A 131 -1.01 6.35 -5.70
CA ARG A 131 -2.05 7.00 -6.50
C ARG A 131 -2.83 7.99 -5.66
N VAL A 132 -2.98 9.21 -6.15
CA VAL A 132 -3.70 10.29 -5.45
C VAL A 132 -4.69 10.93 -6.43
N ASP A 133 -5.96 10.56 -6.29
CA ASP A 133 -7.05 10.96 -7.17
C ASP A 133 -7.99 11.92 -6.43
N GLY A 134 -7.85 13.20 -6.73
CA GLY A 134 -8.40 14.32 -5.96
C GLY A 134 -9.47 15.13 -6.67
N GLN A 135 -10.37 15.76 -5.91
CA GLN A 135 -11.25 16.83 -6.42
C GLN A 135 -10.55 18.20 -6.49
N ASP A 136 -9.48 18.40 -5.72
CA ASP A 136 -8.71 19.65 -5.68
C ASP A 136 -7.70 19.79 -6.83
N SER A 137 -7.00 20.94 -6.89
CA SER A 137 -5.91 21.15 -7.84
C SER A 137 -4.72 20.23 -7.56
N LEU A 138 -3.92 19.92 -8.59
CA LEU A 138 -2.75 19.04 -8.46
C LEU A 138 -1.76 19.52 -7.39
N SER A 139 -1.60 20.83 -7.21
CA SER A 139 -0.72 21.38 -6.17
C SER A 139 -1.17 21.00 -4.75
N ALA A 140 -2.48 20.85 -4.51
CA ALA A 140 -3.04 20.46 -3.23
C ALA A 140 -2.92 18.94 -2.96
N LEU A 141 -2.68 18.13 -4.00
CA LEU A 141 -2.52 16.68 -3.88
C LEU A 141 -1.10 16.29 -3.44
N ARG A 142 -0.11 17.18 -3.66
CA ARG A 142 1.32 16.91 -3.46
C ARG A 142 1.65 16.36 -2.08
N ASP A 143 1.02 16.88 -1.02
CA ASP A 143 1.39 16.55 0.36
C ASP A 143 0.54 15.43 0.99
N ARG A 144 -0.29 14.74 0.19
CA ARG A 144 -1.17 13.66 0.67
C ARG A 144 -0.45 12.34 0.93
N ILE A 145 0.77 12.17 0.42
CA ILE A 145 1.64 11.04 0.74
C ILE A 145 2.90 11.56 1.44
N LYS A 146 3.10 11.12 2.68
CA LYS A 146 4.38 11.24 3.41
C LYS A 146 5.10 9.90 3.31
N TRP A 147 6.37 9.94 2.98
CA TRP A 147 7.21 8.77 2.73
C TRP A 147 8.49 8.84 3.54
N GLU A 148 8.86 7.73 4.16
CA GLU A 148 10.19 7.48 4.73
C GLU A 148 10.61 6.04 4.38
N GLY A 149 11.78 5.90 3.75
CA GLY A 149 12.28 4.61 3.26
C GLY A 149 13.71 4.34 3.74
N HIS A 150 13.99 3.11 4.16
CA HIS A 150 15.33 2.64 4.46
C HIS A 150 15.55 1.23 3.90
N GLY A 151 16.52 1.04 3.01
CA GLY A 151 16.80 -0.29 2.44
C GLY A 151 15.64 -0.84 1.60
N VAL A 152 14.90 0.04 0.91
CA VAL A 152 13.75 -0.35 0.09
C VAL A 152 14.21 -0.77 -1.29
N ALA A 153 13.85 -1.97 -1.70
CA ALA A 153 14.12 -2.48 -3.03
C ALA A 153 12.85 -2.37 -3.91
N TYR A 154 12.94 -1.60 -4.98
CA TYR A 154 11.87 -1.38 -5.94
C TYR A 154 12.06 -2.27 -7.16
N HIS A 155 11.15 -3.24 -7.31
CA HIS A 155 11.17 -4.21 -8.40
C HIS A 155 10.02 -3.97 -9.38
N GLN A 156 10.33 -3.91 -10.68
CA GLN A 156 9.35 -3.70 -11.76
C GLN A 156 8.44 -2.45 -11.57
N ILE A 157 8.97 -1.39 -10.96
CA ILE A 157 8.25 -0.11 -10.77
C ILE A 157 8.73 0.91 -11.79
N ASN A 158 7.83 1.29 -12.70
CA ASN A 158 8.08 2.30 -13.72
C ASN A 158 7.52 3.68 -13.33
N ALA A 159 6.44 3.71 -12.55
CA ALA A 159 5.86 4.93 -11.99
C ALA A 159 5.76 4.79 -10.47
N TYR A 160 6.35 5.73 -9.74
CA TYR A 160 6.34 5.72 -8.28
C TYR A 160 5.10 6.41 -7.74
N ARG A 161 4.66 7.48 -8.40
CA ARG A 161 3.49 8.23 -7.97
C ARG A 161 2.73 8.80 -9.15
N ARG A 162 1.40 8.87 -9.03
CA ARG A 162 0.55 9.66 -9.92
C ARG A 162 -0.44 10.49 -9.12
N ASP A 163 -0.49 11.78 -9.45
CA ASP A 163 -1.50 12.71 -8.95
C ASP A 163 -2.46 13.06 -10.08
N GLN A 164 -3.76 12.88 -9.83
CA GLN A 164 -4.83 13.20 -10.77
C GLN A 164 -5.86 14.09 -10.10
N SER A 165 -6.24 15.17 -10.79
CA SER A 165 -7.36 16.01 -10.38
C SER A 165 -8.59 15.72 -11.24
N ALA A 166 -9.78 15.77 -10.64
CA ALA A 166 -11.05 15.71 -11.34
C ALA A 166 -11.41 17.02 -12.06
N GLN A 167 -10.62 18.09 -11.89
CA GLN A 167 -10.84 19.36 -12.58
C GLN A 167 -10.68 19.22 -14.10
N VAL A 168 -11.65 19.77 -14.84
CA VAL A 168 -11.68 19.69 -16.30
C VAL A 168 -10.40 20.28 -16.90
N GLY A 169 -9.77 19.53 -17.82
CA GLY A 169 -8.54 19.94 -18.50
C GLY A 169 -7.26 19.72 -17.69
N SER A 170 -7.34 19.18 -16.48
CA SER A 170 -6.17 18.84 -15.67
C SER A 170 -5.46 17.59 -16.21
N VAL A 171 -4.16 17.70 -16.45
CA VAL A 171 -3.31 16.58 -16.90
C VAL A 171 -2.64 15.94 -15.68
N PRO A 172 -2.71 14.61 -15.50
CA PRO A 172 -2.06 13.96 -14.37
C PRO A 172 -0.55 14.23 -14.32
N THR A 173 -0.03 14.37 -13.10
CA THR A 173 1.41 14.42 -12.85
C THR A 173 1.91 13.02 -12.51
N ILE A 174 2.88 12.51 -13.26
CA ILE A 174 3.48 11.19 -13.05
C ILE A 174 4.92 11.38 -12.59
N TYR A 175 5.26 10.72 -11.49
CA TYR A 175 6.61 10.66 -10.94
C TYR A 175 7.25 9.35 -11.39
N ASP A 176 8.15 9.46 -12.35
CA ASP A 176 9.11 8.40 -12.65
C ASP A 176 10.19 8.32 -11.55
N ARG A 177 11.17 7.43 -11.73
CA ARG A 177 12.27 7.28 -10.76
C ARG A 177 13.00 8.60 -10.49
N SER A 178 13.33 9.36 -11.53
CA SER A 178 14.14 10.58 -11.36
C SER A 178 13.37 11.67 -10.60
N SER A 179 12.11 11.85 -10.96
CA SER A 179 11.20 12.80 -10.29
C SER A 179 10.88 12.37 -8.86
N TRP A 180 10.73 11.07 -8.60
CA TRP A 180 10.50 10.52 -7.27
C TRP A 180 11.66 10.80 -6.32
N VAL A 181 12.89 10.49 -6.74
CA VAL A 181 14.11 10.73 -5.95
C VAL A 181 14.25 12.20 -5.58
N VAL A 182 13.96 13.12 -6.52
CA VAL A 182 13.96 14.57 -6.23
C VAL A 182 12.86 14.95 -5.25
N ALA A 183 11.65 14.39 -5.40
CA ALA A 183 10.50 14.72 -4.58
C ALA A 183 10.64 14.28 -3.11
N ILE A 184 11.19 13.10 -2.87
CA ILE A 184 11.39 12.56 -1.50
C ILE A 184 12.68 13.05 -0.84
N GLY A 185 13.71 13.37 -1.63
CA GLY A 185 14.99 13.85 -1.14
C GLY A 185 15.64 12.90 -0.14
N THR A 186 16.02 13.43 1.02
CA THR A 186 16.75 12.68 2.07
C THR A 186 15.87 11.75 2.90
N LYS A 187 14.58 11.64 2.60
CA LYS A 187 13.66 10.74 3.30
C LYS A 187 13.82 9.27 2.89
N GLU A 188 14.69 9.01 1.91
CA GLU A 188 15.01 7.69 1.42
C GLU A 188 16.50 7.41 1.61
N ALA A 189 16.79 6.33 2.32
CA ALA A 189 18.14 5.84 2.59
C ALA A 189 18.33 4.47 1.93
N ASP A 190 19.47 4.31 1.26
CA ASP A 190 19.91 3.06 0.61
C ASP A 190 18.86 2.37 -0.30
N PRO A 191 18.15 3.09 -1.19
CA PRO A 191 17.19 2.45 -2.07
C PRO A 191 17.90 1.63 -3.15
N PHE A 192 17.31 0.49 -3.51
CA PHE A 192 17.67 -0.24 -4.71
C PHE A 192 16.54 -0.14 -5.73
N HIS A 193 16.87 0.17 -6.98
CA HIS A 193 15.88 0.22 -8.06
C HIS A 193 16.32 -0.67 -9.22
N GLY A 194 15.48 -1.63 -9.59
CA GLY A 194 15.73 -2.50 -10.73
C GLY A 194 15.38 -3.95 -10.44
N ASP A 195 16.11 -4.85 -11.08
CA ASP A 195 15.92 -6.27 -10.88
C ASP A 195 16.55 -6.73 -9.56
N VAL A 196 15.72 -7.20 -8.62
CA VAL A 196 16.16 -7.73 -7.33
C VAL A 196 16.61 -9.19 -7.43
N LYS A 197 16.47 -9.81 -8.61
CA LYS A 197 16.83 -11.20 -8.92
C LYS A 197 16.08 -12.20 -8.04
N PHE A 198 14.77 -12.28 -8.23
CA PHE A 198 14.01 -13.42 -7.71
C PHE A 198 14.47 -14.71 -8.40
N LEU A 199 14.46 -15.84 -7.68
CA LEU A 199 14.80 -17.15 -8.25
C LEU A 199 13.79 -17.61 -9.29
N GLN A 200 12.53 -17.22 -9.10
CA GLN A 200 11.47 -17.47 -10.05
C GLN A 200 11.15 -16.17 -10.80
N ASP A 201 10.98 -16.29 -12.11
CA ASP A 201 10.51 -15.19 -12.92
C ASP A 201 9.11 -14.78 -12.49
N TRP A 202 8.93 -13.48 -12.31
CA TRP A 202 7.62 -12.93 -11.98
C TRP A 202 6.82 -12.71 -13.25
N ASP A 203 5.90 -13.64 -13.53
CA ASP A 203 4.87 -13.43 -14.54
C ASP A 203 3.98 -12.24 -14.12
N PRO A 204 3.94 -11.16 -14.89
CA PRO A 204 3.13 -10.00 -14.55
C PRO A 204 1.62 -10.24 -14.64
N GLU A 205 1.16 -11.22 -15.41
CA GLU A 205 -0.26 -11.58 -15.52
C GLU A 205 -0.69 -12.57 -14.43
N ARG A 206 0.26 -13.01 -13.58
CA ARG A 206 -0.02 -13.91 -12.47
C ARG A 206 -0.98 -13.27 -11.47
N THR A 207 -2.07 -14.00 -11.19
CA THR A 207 -3.08 -13.61 -10.21
C THR A 207 -2.55 -13.67 -8.77
N ALA A 208 -2.98 -12.73 -7.93
CA ALA A 208 -2.43 -12.55 -6.58
C ALA A 208 -2.60 -13.78 -5.67
N TRP A 209 -3.74 -14.49 -5.74
CA TRP A 209 -4.00 -15.67 -4.91
C TRP A 209 -3.15 -16.90 -5.26
N THR A 210 -2.40 -16.85 -6.37
CA THR A 210 -1.49 -17.94 -6.74
C THR A 210 -0.08 -17.80 -6.16
N LEU A 211 0.28 -16.63 -5.61
CA LEU A 211 1.62 -16.38 -5.08
C LEU A 211 1.89 -17.25 -3.84
N ASN A 212 2.97 -18.01 -3.85
CA ASN A 212 3.51 -18.79 -2.74
C ASN A 212 4.76 -18.12 -2.17
N ARG A 213 5.23 -18.60 -1.01
CA ARG A 213 6.41 -18.02 -0.34
C ARG A 213 7.70 -18.18 -1.14
N ASP A 214 7.85 -19.26 -1.91
CA ASP A 214 9.09 -19.58 -2.59
C ASP A 214 9.24 -18.81 -3.91
N ASP A 215 8.15 -18.25 -4.44
CA ASP A 215 8.15 -17.34 -5.60
C ASP A 215 8.85 -16.00 -5.32
N VAL A 216 8.91 -15.61 -4.05
CA VAL A 216 9.55 -14.36 -3.62
C VAL A 216 10.95 -14.61 -3.05
N ARG A 217 11.49 -15.82 -3.23
CA ARG A 217 12.85 -16.16 -2.81
C ARG A 217 13.86 -15.47 -3.73
N LEU A 218 14.80 -14.75 -3.13
CA LEU A 218 15.87 -14.08 -3.85
C LEU A 218 16.98 -15.06 -4.25
N ALA A 219 17.61 -14.79 -5.39
CA ALA A 219 18.86 -15.44 -5.78
C ALA A 219 19.99 -15.06 -4.82
N ARG A 220 20.99 -15.93 -4.68
CA ARG A 220 22.14 -15.70 -3.79
C ARG A 220 22.95 -14.45 -4.16
N ASP A 221 22.93 -14.06 -5.43
CA ASP A 221 23.60 -12.89 -5.98
C ASP A 221 22.65 -11.69 -6.16
N SER A 222 21.52 -11.70 -5.46
CA SER A 222 20.61 -10.56 -5.39
C SER A 222 21.37 -9.32 -4.91
N PRO A 223 21.14 -8.14 -5.54
CA PRO A 223 21.71 -6.88 -5.08
C PRO A 223 21.08 -6.37 -3.77
N SER A 224 19.99 -6.98 -3.30
CA SER A 224 19.27 -6.60 -2.08
C SER A 224 19.02 -7.81 -1.18
N PRO A 225 20.06 -8.54 -0.74
CA PRO A 225 19.91 -9.83 -0.06
C PRO A 225 19.30 -9.74 1.35
N ARG A 226 19.16 -8.51 1.88
CA ARG A 226 18.58 -8.23 3.19
C ARG A 226 17.16 -7.65 3.10
N ALA A 227 16.68 -7.35 1.89
CA ALA A 227 15.36 -6.77 1.69
C ALA A 227 14.31 -7.88 1.55
N GLY A 228 13.10 -7.59 2.03
CA GLY A 228 11.95 -8.48 1.97
C GLY A 228 11.82 -9.38 3.19
N ALA A 229 10.84 -10.29 3.12
CA ALA A 229 10.52 -11.22 4.20
C ALA A 229 11.58 -12.30 4.39
N ASP A 230 11.80 -12.68 5.65
CA ASP A 230 12.50 -13.88 6.07
C ASP A 230 11.63 -15.12 5.81
N LEU A 231 11.83 -15.74 4.64
CA LEU A 231 11.02 -16.85 4.16
C LEU A 231 11.15 -18.13 4.98
N ASP A 232 12.13 -18.22 5.88
CA ASP A 232 12.29 -19.38 6.75
C ASP A 232 11.22 -19.41 7.85
N THR A 233 10.64 -18.25 8.21
CA THR A 233 9.53 -18.14 9.16
C THR A 233 8.15 -18.07 8.47
N ILE A 234 8.10 -17.65 7.21
CA ILE A 234 6.83 -17.52 6.46
C ILE A 234 6.18 -18.90 6.21
N PRO A 235 4.89 -19.06 6.52
CA PRO A 235 4.19 -20.33 6.37
C PRO A 235 4.15 -20.78 4.90
N ASN A 236 4.35 -22.08 4.68
CA ASN A 236 4.22 -22.68 3.36
C ASN A 236 2.78 -23.13 3.10
N VAL A 237 1.95 -22.21 2.60
CA VAL A 237 0.55 -22.50 2.28
C VAL A 237 0.39 -22.64 0.77
N ALA A 238 -0.21 -23.76 0.34
CA ALA A 238 -0.53 -23.97 -1.07
C ALA A 238 -1.37 -22.80 -1.64
N PRO A 239 -1.23 -22.46 -2.93
CA PRO A 239 -2.16 -21.58 -3.62
C PRO A 239 -3.60 -22.05 -3.46
N SER A 240 -4.54 -21.13 -3.29
CA SER A 240 -5.98 -21.44 -3.31
C SER A 240 -6.48 -21.47 -4.75
N GLU A 241 -7.19 -22.55 -5.12
CA GLU A 241 -7.99 -22.59 -6.35
C GLU A 241 -9.21 -21.65 -6.20
N PRO A 242 -9.65 -20.98 -7.28
CA PRO A 242 -10.81 -20.08 -7.26
C PRO A 242 -12.13 -20.79 -6.96
#